data_AF-A0A4Z1TCX9-F1
#
_entry.id   AF-A0A4Z1TCX9-F1
#
_cell.length_a   1.000
_cell.length_b   1.000
_cell.length_c   1.000
_cell.angle_alpha   90.00
_cell.angle_beta   90.00
_cell.angle_gamma   90.00
#
_symmetry.space_group_name_H-M   'P 1'
#
loop_
_entity.id
_entity.type
_entity.pdbx_description
1 polymer ?
#
loop_
_entity_poly.entity_id
_entity_poly.type
_entity_poly.pdbx_seq_one_letter_code
_entity_poly.pdbx_strand_id
1 'polypeptide(L)'
;MQTLTTVKPRERDCVNICQDLREDYAMAHTVKNFALAESLYLEIQKAKEQKLADLKRTENARQTFEKECLDQAQALAVSQEERVWAENELVLQQEIEKSIRQLQEDQEVELSRFEIAIAEGRPKVRLSGETLALIKESETLFKLKEFEKARHAQELAERAKARCTAKAEEAYQRKVELDRQRLYEKHDREIMLLEQKNYVKFCEFWAARNKALGVIRQRGKNLAQDLDSAHRAEYINLRLRCVDRDAVSHRKSYAAQSSTFRGSTFLKSMQRKIQAAGK
;
A
#
# COMPACT_ATOMS: atom_id res chain seq x y z
N MET A 1 35.24 -55.57 -17.38
CA MET A 1 34.71 -54.29 -17.90
C MET A 1 33.46 -53.92 -17.10
N GLN A 2 33.49 -52.86 -16.30
CA GLN A 2 32.28 -52.33 -15.65
C GLN A 2 31.50 -51.53 -16.68
N THR A 3 30.26 -51.91 -16.96
CA THR A 3 29.38 -51.20 -17.90
C THR A 3 29.05 -49.80 -17.38
N LEU A 4 29.07 -48.79 -18.27
CA LEU A 4 28.74 -47.37 -18.02
C LEU A 4 27.40 -47.12 -17.28
N THR A 5 26.58 -48.14 -17.13
CA THR A 5 25.31 -48.15 -16.39
C THR A 5 25.47 -48.07 -14.86
N THR A 6 26.60 -48.47 -14.28
CA THR A 6 26.83 -48.39 -12.82
C THR A 6 27.46 -47.08 -12.35
N VAL A 7 27.86 -46.21 -13.29
CA VAL A 7 28.45 -44.91 -13.02
C VAL A 7 27.34 -43.88 -12.96
N LYS A 8 27.25 -43.13 -11.85
CA LYS A 8 26.23 -42.08 -11.68
C LYS A 8 26.31 -41.11 -12.87
N PRO A 9 25.19 -40.54 -13.38
CA PRO A 9 25.22 -39.59 -14.49
C PRO A 9 26.23 -38.44 -14.29
N ARG A 10 26.48 -38.08 -13.03
CA ARG A 10 27.42 -37.04 -12.59
C ARG A 10 28.91 -37.39 -12.79
N GLU A 11 29.26 -38.66 -12.99
CA GLU A 11 30.63 -39.17 -13.11
C GLU A 11 30.99 -39.57 -14.55
N ARG A 12 30.01 -39.61 -15.48
CA ARG A 12 30.22 -40.03 -16.87
C ARG A 12 30.96 -38.99 -17.71
N ASP A 13 30.70 -37.70 -17.49
CA ASP A 13 31.24 -36.63 -18.34
C ASP A 13 32.77 -36.55 -18.30
N CYS A 14 33.39 -36.74 -17.13
CA CYS A 14 34.86 -36.72 -16.99
C CYS A 14 35.52 -38.05 -17.36
N VAL A 15 34.77 -39.15 -17.30
CA VAL A 15 35.26 -40.46 -17.77
C VAL A 15 35.28 -40.49 -19.29
N ASN A 16 34.22 -40.03 -19.94
CA ASN A 16 34.07 -40.07 -21.40
C ASN A 16 35.08 -39.18 -22.14
N ILE A 17 35.44 -38.01 -21.59
CA ILE A 17 36.34 -37.05 -22.28
C ILE A 17 37.80 -37.50 -22.25
N CYS A 18 38.19 -38.29 -21.25
CA CYS A 18 39.55 -38.79 -21.11
C CYS A 18 39.62 -40.31 -21.26
N GLN A 19 38.57 -40.97 -21.79
CA GLN A 19 38.50 -42.42 -21.82
C GLN A 19 39.64 -42.99 -22.67
N ASP A 20 39.75 -42.52 -23.91
CA ASP A 20 40.77 -42.95 -24.86
C ASP A 20 42.18 -42.67 -24.31
N LEU A 21 42.42 -41.46 -23.78
CA LEU A 21 43.70 -41.09 -23.15
C LEU A 21 44.04 -41.95 -21.92
N ARG A 22 43.04 -42.38 -21.15
CA ARG A 22 43.23 -43.27 -19.98
C ARG A 22 43.53 -44.70 -20.41
N GLU A 23 42.91 -45.17 -21.48
CA GLU A 23 43.20 -46.47 -22.08
C GLU A 23 44.63 -46.49 -22.65
N ASP A 24 45.04 -45.43 -23.36
CA ASP A 24 46.41 -45.25 -23.85
C ASP A 24 47.43 -45.11 -22.71
N TYR A 25 47.08 -44.40 -21.63
CA TYR A 25 47.92 -44.30 -20.43
C TYR A 25 48.13 -45.67 -19.76
N ALA A 26 47.05 -46.45 -19.62
CA ALA A 26 47.13 -47.79 -19.04
C ALA A 26 47.99 -48.73 -19.91
N MET A 27 47.89 -48.61 -21.24
CA MET A 27 48.73 -49.35 -22.19
C MET A 27 50.21 -48.91 -22.14
N ALA A 28 50.49 -47.60 -22.07
CA ALA A 28 51.85 -47.08 -21.92
C ALA A 28 52.49 -47.57 -20.60
N HIS A 29 51.70 -47.65 -19.53
CA HIS A 29 52.13 -48.16 -18.23
C HIS A 29 52.40 -49.68 -18.26
N THR A 30 51.56 -50.48 -18.93
CA THR A 30 51.78 -51.94 -19.05
C THR A 30 52.99 -52.27 -19.92
N VAL A 31 53.25 -51.48 -20.96
CA VAL A 31 54.43 -51.62 -21.84
C VAL A 31 55.69 -50.96 -21.24
N LYS A 32 55.60 -50.37 -20.03
CA LYS A 32 56.69 -49.67 -19.32
C LYS A 32 57.29 -48.49 -20.11
N ASN A 33 56.50 -47.86 -20.98
CA ASN A 33 56.88 -46.62 -21.64
C ASN A 33 56.49 -45.42 -20.76
N PHE A 34 57.33 -45.14 -19.76
CA PHE A 34 57.02 -44.13 -18.74
C PHE A 34 56.99 -42.69 -19.28
N ALA A 35 57.79 -42.38 -20.30
CA ALA A 35 57.78 -41.05 -20.93
C ALA A 35 56.43 -40.76 -21.61
N LEU A 36 55.87 -41.75 -22.32
CA LEU A 36 54.54 -41.66 -22.91
C LEU A 36 53.44 -41.65 -21.84
N ALA A 37 53.59 -42.44 -20.77
CA ALA A 37 52.65 -42.43 -19.66
C ALA A 37 52.60 -41.07 -18.95
N GLU A 38 53.75 -40.41 -18.75
CA GLU A 38 53.82 -39.07 -18.17
C GLU A 38 53.17 -38.01 -19.07
N SER A 39 53.44 -38.03 -20.38
CA SER A 39 52.80 -37.10 -21.32
C SER A 39 51.29 -37.27 -21.38
N LEU A 40 50.81 -38.51 -21.46
CA LEU A 40 49.37 -38.82 -21.45
C LEU A 40 48.70 -38.42 -20.14
N TYR A 41 49.39 -38.59 -19.00
CA TYR A 41 48.88 -38.11 -17.71
C TYR A 41 48.71 -36.60 -17.68
N LEU A 42 49.69 -35.83 -18.17
CA LEU A 42 49.60 -34.37 -18.28
C LEU A 42 48.47 -33.93 -19.23
N GLU A 43 48.28 -34.62 -20.35
CA GLU A 43 47.18 -34.37 -21.28
C GLU A 43 45.81 -34.67 -20.67
N ILE A 44 45.67 -35.76 -19.91
CA ILE A 44 44.46 -36.07 -19.14
C ILE A 44 44.15 -34.95 -18.14
N GLN A 45 45.15 -34.44 -17.42
CA GLN A 45 44.96 -33.35 -16.47
C GLN A 45 44.54 -32.05 -17.18
N LYS A 46 45.20 -31.70 -18.28
CA LYS A 46 44.85 -30.53 -19.09
C LYS A 46 43.43 -30.61 -19.66
N ALA A 47 43.02 -31.78 -20.16
CA ALA A 47 41.66 -32.00 -20.67
C ALA A 47 40.61 -31.89 -19.55
N LYS A 48 40.89 -32.43 -18.36
CA LYS A 48 40.04 -32.28 -17.16
C LYS A 48 39.88 -30.80 -16.78
N GLU A 49 40.97 -30.05 -16.75
CA GLU A 49 40.98 -28.62 -16.40
C GLU A 49 40.20 -27.76 -17.39
N GLN A 50 40.40 -27.98 -18.70
CA GLN A 50 39.67 -27.30 -19.76
C GLN A 50 38.16 -27.55 -19.65
N LYS A 51 37.75 -28.82 -19.46
CA LYS A 51 36.33 -29.15 -19.31
C LYS A 51 35.73 -28.51 -18.07
N LEU A 52 36.45 -28.50 -16.94
CA LEU A 52 36.01 -27.84 -15.72
C LEU A 52 35.85 -26.33 -15.95
N ALA A 53 36.77 -25.70 -16.69
CA ALA A 53 36.69 -24.28 -17.02
C ALA A 53 35.45 -23.95 -17.87
N ASP A 54 35.14 -24.77 -18.88
CA ASP A 54 33.95 -24.56 -19.71
C ASP A 54 32.66 -24.78 -18.94
N LEU A 55 32.57 -25.83 -18.11
CA LEU A 55 31.42 -26.05 -17.23
C LEU A 55 31.21 -24.89 -16.25
N LYS A 56 32.28 -24.35 -15.68
CA LYS A 56 32.22 -23.15 -14.83
C LYS A 56 31.70 -21.93 -15.60
N ARG A 57 32.16 -21.70 -16.83
CA ARG A 57 31.69 -20.59 -17.68
C ARG A 57 30.20 -20.72 -17.98
N THR A 58 29.74 -21.89 -18.42
CA THR A 58 28.33 -22.13 -18.75
C THR A 58 27.44 -21.99 -17.51
N GLU A 59 27.92 -22.47 -16.36
CA GLU A 59 27.16 -22.37 -15.12
C GLU A 59 27.09 -20.92 -14.63
N ASN A 60 28.20 -20.18 -14.63
CA ASN A 60 28.21 -18.77 -14.24
C ASN A 60 27.24 -17.97 -15.12
N ALA A 61 27.23 -18.21 -16.44
CA ALA A 61 26.29 -17.55 -17.35
C ALA A 61 24.82 -17.87 -16.98
N ARG A 62 24.51 -19.13 -16.66
CA ARG A 62 23.17 -19.54 -16.21
C ARG A 62 22.79 -18.86 -14.89
N GLN A 63 23.69 -18.82 -13.92
CA GLN A 63 23.46 -18.22 -12.60
C GLN A 63 23.24 -16.70 -12.71
N THR A 64 24.01 -16.01 -13.55
CA THR A 64 23.81 -14.57 -13.84
C THR A 64 22.43 -14.33 -14.45
N PHE A 65 22.04 -15.11 -15.46
CA PHE A 65 20.72 -15.01 -16.08
C PHE A 65 19.57 -15.24 -15.07
N GLU A 66 19.72 -16.18 -14.14
CA GLU A 66 18.71 -16.43 -13.11
C GLU A 66 18.59 -15.28 -12.10
N LYS A 67 19.70 -14.61 -11.77
CA LYS A 67 19.70 -13.41 -10.93
C LYS A 67 19.00 -12.26 -11.64
N GLU A 68 19.34 -12.00 -12.89
CA GLU A 68 18.67 -10.97 -13.71
C GLU A 68 17.16 -11.24 -13.81
N CYS A 69 16.75 -12.49 -14.04
CA CYS A 69 15.34 -12.86 -14.07
C CYS A 69 14.64 -12.61 -12.73
N LEU A 70 15.31 -12.89 -11.61
CA LEU A 70 14.77 -12.64 -10.28
C LEU A 70 14.62 -11.14 -10.03
N ASP A 71 15.62 -10.34 -10.36
CA ASP A 71 15.61 -8.89 -10.19
C ASP A 71 14.48 -8.24 -11.02
N GLN A 72 14.33 -8.65 -12.28
CA GLN A 72 13.22 -8.22 -13.14
C GLN A 72 11.87 -8.61 -12.55
N ALA A 73 11.73 -9.84 -12.05
CA ALA A 73 10.47 -10.30 -11.46
C ALA A 73 10.11 -9.52 -10.17
N GLN A 74 11.11 -9.18 -9.36
CA GLN A 74 10.92 -8.36 -8.16
C GLN A 74 10.51 -6.93 -8.51
N ALA A 75 11.19 -6.30 -9.47
CA ALA A 75 10.87 -4.96 -9.94
C ALA A 75 9.42 -4.89 -10.49
N LEU A 76 9.03 -5.88 -11.29
CA LEU A 76 7.66 -5.99 -11.80
C LEU A 76 6.63 -6.17 -10.68
N ALA A 77 6.91 -7.03 -9.70
CA ALA A 77 6.00 -7.26 -8.57
C ALA A 77 5.78 -6.00 -7.72
N VAL A 78 6.86 -5.25 -7.45
CA VAL A 78 6.78 -3.97 -6.71
C VAL A 78 6.01 -2.94 -7.51
N SER A 79 6.33 -2.75 -8.79
CA SER A 79 5.67 -1.77 -9.66
C SER A 79 4.18 -2.06 -9.82
N GLN A 80 3.79 -3.32 -9.97
CA GLN A 80 2.38 -3.71 -10.06
C GLN A 80 1.62 -3.37 -8.77
N GLU A 81 2.20 -3.71 -7.62
CA GLU A 81 1.58 -3.40 -6.33
C GLU A 81 1.47 -1.88 -6.14
N GLU A 82 2.52 -1.12 -6.44
CA GLU A 82 2.51 0.34 -6.38
C GLU A 82 1.41 0.95 -7.26
N ARG A 83 1.18 0.40 -8.46
CA ARG A 83 0.10 0.83 -9.33
C ARG A 83 -1.28 0.59 -8.72
N VAL A 84 -1.55 -0.61 -8.19
CA VAL A 84 -2.82 -0.93 -7.54
C VAL A 84 -3.07 0.00 -6.34
N TRP A 85 -2.04 0.29 -5.56
CA TRP A 85 -2.17 1.25 -4.46
C TRP A 85 -2.38 2.69 -4.93
N ALA A 86 -1.78 3.11 -6.05
CA ALA A 86 -2.05 4.43 -6.61
C ALA A 86 -3.50 4.56 -7.11
N GLU A 87 -4.06 3.50 -7.70
CA GLU A 87 -5.47 3.45 -8.09
C GLU A 87 -6.39 3.53 -6.85
N ASN A 88 -6.07 2.79 -5.78
CA ASN A 88 -6.81 2.86 -4.52
C ASN A 88 -6.67 4.23 -3.83
N GLU A 89 -5.51 4.89 -3.94
CA GLU A 89 -5.29 6.23 -3.41
C GLU A 89 -6.20 7.25 -4.09
N LEU A 90 -6.35 7.14 -5.42
CA LEU A 90 -7.26 7.99 -6.18
C LEU A 90 -8.71 7.79 -5.75
N VAL A 91 -9.14 6.54 -5.54
CA VAL A 91 -10.49 6.23 -5.02
C VAL A 91 -10.70 6.86 -3.64
N LEU A 92 -9.72 6.72 -2.73
CA LEU A 92 -9.79 7.33 -1.40
C LEU A 92 -9.90 8.87 -1.47
N GLN A 93 -9.13 9.51 -2.36
CA GLN A 93 -9.21 10.95 -2.58
C GLN A 93 -10.61 11.37 -3.07
N GLN A 94 -11.17 10.65 -4.05
CA GLN A 94 -12.52 10.91 -4.56
C GLN A 94 -13.61 10.73 -3.49
N GLU A 95 -13.48 9.71 -2.63
CA GLU A 95 -14.40 9.49 -1.51
C GLU A 95 -14.34 10.63 -0.48
N ILE A 96 -13.15 11.13 -0.19
CA ILE A 96 -12.92 12.26 0.73
C ILE A 96 -13.50 13.54 0.13
N GLU A 97 -13.22 13.85 -1.13
CA GLU A 97 -13.79 15.01 -1.83
C GLU A 97 -15.32 14.97 -1.83
N LYS A 98 -15.90 13.79 -2.11
CA LYS A 98 -17.35 13.62 -2.06
C LYS A 98 -17.91 13.86 -0.66
N SER A 99 -17.24 13.36 0.37
CA SER A 99 -17.66 13.56 1.77
C SER A 99 -17.60 15.04 2.18
N ILE A 100 -16.57 15.77 1.74
CA ILE A 100 -16.43 17.21 1.97
C ILE A 100 -17.54 17.99 1.27
N ARG A 101 -17.81 17.68 -0.01
CA ARG A 101 -18.89 18.34 -0.77
C ARG A 101 -20.26 18.10 -0.13
N GLN A 102 -20.53 16.86 0.30
CA GLN A 102 -21.78 16.55 1.00
C GLN A 102 -21.94 17.36 2.29
N LEU A 103 -20.88 17.48 3.10
CA LEU A 103 -20.94 18.30 4.31
C LEU A 103 -21.18 19.78 3.98
N GLN A 104 -20.53 20.31 2.95
CA GLN A 104 -20.74 21.70 2.51
C GLN A 104 -22.18 21.94 2.05
N GLU A 105 -22.73 21.04 1.23
CA GLU A 105 -24.13 21.09 0.78
C GLU A 105 -25.10 21.05 1.98
N ASP A 106 -24.87 20.16 2.94
CA ASP A 106 -25.69 20.06 4.15
C ASP A 106 -25.64 21.35 4.98
N GLN A 107 -24.45 21.95 5.13
CA GLN A 107 -24.24 23.21 5.85
C GLN A 107 -24.92 24.40 5.15
N GLU A 108 -24.85 24.47 3.81
CA GLU A 108 -25.54 25.48 3.01
C GLU A 108 -27.07 25.38 3.15
N VAL A 109 -27.60 24.16 3.14
CA VAL A 109 -29.04 23.93 3.36
C VAL A 109 -29.44 24.32 4.78
N GLU A 110 -28.62 24.01 5.79
CA GLU A 110 -28.91 24.38 7.18
C GLU A 110 -28.89 25.91 7.39
N LEU A 111 -27.91 26.61 6.78
CA LEU A 111 -27.86 28.07 6.76
C LEU A 111 -29.09 28.67 6.08
N SER A 112 -29.46 28.15 4.91
CA SER A 112 -30.63 28.61 4.15
C SER A 112 -31.92 28.45 4.97
N ARG A 113 -32.08 27.31 5.65
CA ARG A 113 -33.23 27.07 6.55
C ARG A 113 -33.24 28.02 7.74
N PHE A 114 -32.07 28.33 8.29
CA PHE A 114 -31.93 29.28 9.39
C PHE A 114 -32.29 30.70 8.95
N GLU A 115 -31.85 31.13 7.77
CA GLU A 115 -32.21 32.45 7.20
C GLU A 115 -33.71 32.58 6.94
N ILE A 116 -34.34 31.55 6.38
CA ILE A 116 -35.81 31.52 6.19
C ILE A 116 -36.51 31.63 7.55
N ALA A 117 -36.06 30.88 8.57
CA ALA A 117 -36.65 30.92 9.89
C ALA A 117 -36.51 32.30 10.57
N ILE A 118 -35.41 33.02 10.34
CA ILE A 118 -35.23 34.40 10.81
C ILE A 118 -36.20 35.34 10.10
N ALA A 119 -36.33 35.21 8.78
CA ALA A 119 -37.18 36.07 7.95
C ALA A 119 -38.68 35.90 8.26
N GLU A 120 -39.12 34.68 8.54
CA GLU A 120 -40.50 34.37 8.93
C GLU A 120 -40.76 34.66 10.42
N GLY A 121 -39.73 34.60 11.25
CA GLY A 121 -39.80 34.80 12.69
C GLY A 121 -40.11 36.25 13.06
N ARG A 122 -41.03 36.44 14.02
CA ARG A 122 -41.36 37.75 14.59
C ARG A 122 -41.15 37.78 16.10
N PRO A 123 -40.72 38.94 16.66
CA PRO A 123 -40.57 39.10 18.09
C PRO A 123 -41.93 38.93 18.79
N LYS A 124 -41.98 38.08 19.82
CA LYS A 124 -43.17 37.92 20.65
C LYS A 124 -43.26 39.08 21.64
N VAL A 125 -44.07 40.08 21.32
CA VAL A 125 -44.26 41.25 22.18
C VAL A 125 -45.29 40.92 23.26
N ARG A 126 -44.87 40.98 24.53
CA ARG A 126 -45.78 40.96 25.68
C ARG A 126 -45.93 42.38 26.21
N LEU A 127 -47.16 42.89 26.22
CA LEU A 127 -47.47 44.20 26.78
C LEU A 127 -47.40 44.15 28.31
N SER A 128 -46.89 45.21 28.94
CA SER A 128 -46.90 45.31 30.41
C SER A 128 -48.32 45.52 30.93
N GLY A 129 -48.57 45.17 32.19
CA GLY A 129 -49.85 45.44 32.87
C GLY A 129 -50.22 46.93 32.86
N GLU A 130 -49.23 47.82 32.97
CA GLU A 130 -49.40 49.27 32.85
C GLU A 130 -49.85 49.70 31.45
N THR A 131 -49.26 49.12 30.40
CA THR A 131 -49.65 49.41 29.01
C THR A 131 -51.10 48.98 28.76
N LEU A 132 -51.49 47.81 29.28
CA LEU A 132 -52.86 47.30 29.19
C LEU A 132 -53.85 48.15 30.00
N ALA A 133 -53.42 48.68 31.15
CA ALA A 133 -54.21 49.59 31.97
C ALA A 133 -54.46 50.92 31.25
N LEU A 134 -53.44 51.52 30.63
CA LEU A 134 -53.57 52.75 29.84
C LEU A 134 -54.47 52.58 28.62
N ILE A 135 -54.42 51.42 27.95
CA ILE A 135 -55.34 51.09 26.84
C ILE A 135 -56.78 51.06 27.35
N LYS A 136 -57.05 50.32 28.44
CA LYS A 136 -58.39 50.26 29.05
C LYS A 136 -58.86 51.63 29.53
N GLU A 137 -57.98 52.43 30.13
CA GLU A 137 -58.27 53.78 30.58
C GLU A 137 -58.69 54.67 29.40
N SER A 138 -57.95 54.63 28.29
CA SER A 138 -58.30 55.36 27.07
C SER A 138 -59.68 54.97 26.51
N GLU A 139 -60.02 53.67 26.49
CA GLU A 139 -61.32 53.17 26.06
C GLU A 139 -62.46 53.62 26.99
N THR A 140 -62.21 53.65 28.30
CA THR A 140 -63.20 54.13 29.27
C THR A 140 -63.41 55.64 29.17
N LEU A 141 -62.35 56.44 29.04
CA LEU A 141 -62.44 57.90 28.89
C LEU A 141 -63.11 58.29 27.57
N PHE A 142 -62.88 57.52 26.50
CA PHE A 142 -63.57 57.70 25.23
C PHE A 142 -65.08 57.46 25.35
N LYS A 143 -65.51 56.40 26.05
CA LYS A 143 -66.93 56.12 26.33
C LYS A 143 -67.58 57.22 27.18
N LEU A 144 -66.81 57.85 28.06
CA LEU A 144 -67.24 58.97 28.90
C LEU A 144 -67.20 60.34 28.17
N LYS A 145 -66.84 60.36 26.88
CA LYS A 145 -66.71 61.58 26.05
C LYS A 145 -65.64 62.57 26.54
N GLU A 146 -64.69 62.13 27.37
CA GLU A 146 -63.52 62.91 27.80
C GLU A 146 -62.39 62.78 26.76
N PHE A 147 -62.60 63.32 25.56
CA PHE A 147 -61.76 63.04 24.39
C PHE A 147 -60.29 63.46 24.53
N GLU A 148 -60.00 64.61 25.15
CA GLU A 148 -58.61 65.08 25.33
C GLU A 148 -57.82 64.16 26.26
N LYS A 149 -58.44 63.73 27.37
CA LYS A 149 -57.82 62.80 28.32
C LYS A 149 -57.69 61.40 27.73
N ALA A 150 -58.69 60.93 26.98
CA ALA A 150 -58.64 59.67 26.25
C ALA A 150 -57.48 59.66 25.23
N ARG A 151 -57.29 60.76 24.49
CA ARG A 151 -56.18 60.93 23.56
C ARG A 151 -54.83 60.92 24.27
N HIS A 152 -54.69 61.64 25.38
CA HIS A 152 -53.46 61.63 26.17
C HIS A 152 -53.11 60.25 26.73
N ALA A 153 -54.10 59.51 27.26
CA ALA A 153 -53.92 58.14 27.73
C ALA A 153 -53.52 57.19 26.58
N GLN A 154 -54.10 57.37 25.39
CA GLN A 154 -53.73 56.61 24.20
C GLN A 154 -52.31 56.93 23.72
N GLU A 155 -51.89 58.19 23.70
CA GLU A 155 -50.52 58.59 23.35
C GLU A 155 -49.49 57.99 24.33
N LEU A 156 -49.82 57.94 25.62
CA LEU A 156 -48.98 57.28 26.64
C LEU A 156 -48.93 55.76 26.43
N ALA A 157 -50.07 55.12 26.12
CA ALA A 157 -50.13 53.69 25.81
C ALA A 157 -49.32 53.34 24.56
N GLU A 158 -49.38 54.15 23.51
CA GLU A 158 -48.62 53.97 22.27
C GLU A 158 -47.11 54.11 22.51
N ARG A 159 -46.69 55.11 23.29
CA ARG A 159 -45.27 55.26 23.70
C ARG A 159 -44.77 54.07 24.52
N ALA A 160 -45.58 53.57 25.47
CA ALA A 160 -45.24 52.40 26.27
C ALA A 160 -45.18 51.13 25.41
N LYS A 161 -46.13 50.95 24.49
CA LYS A 161 -46.16 49.85 23.52
C LYS A 161 -44.93 49.88 22.62
N ALA A 162 -44.55 51.04 22.08
CA ALA A 162 -43.35 51.20 21.25
C ALA A 162 -42.05 50.86 22.01
N ARG A 163 -41.95 51.16 23.30
CA ARG A 163 -40.82 50.74 24.14
C ARG A 163 -40.80 49.22 24.35
N CYS A 164 -41.96 48.59 24.57
CA CYS A 164 -42.06 47.13 24.71
C CYS A 164 -41.72 46.39 23.40
N THR A 165 -42.14 46.92 22.25
CA THR A 165 -41.79 46.35 20.94
C THR A 165 -40.30 46.46 20.67
N ALA A 166 -39.69 47.63 20.90
CA ALA A 166 -38.26 47.83 20.71
C ALA A 166 -37.40 46.89 21.59
N LYS A 167 -37.77 46.70 22.86
CA LYS A 167 -37.10 45.74 23.75
C LYS A 167 -37.24 44.29 23.27
N ALA A 168 -38.41 43.92 22.74
CA ALA A 168 -38.65 42.58 22.22
C ALA A 168 -37.88 42.32 20.92
N GLU A 169 -37.74 43.35 20.07
CA GLU A 169 -36.92 43.32 18.87
C GLU A 169 -35.43 43.16 19.20
N GLU A 170 -34.91 43.94 20.15
CA GLU A 170 -33.52 43.85 20.61
C GLU A 170 -33.22 42.46 21.21
N ALA A 171 -34.12 41.93 22.05
CA ALA A 171 -33.98 40.59 22.61
C ALA A 171 -34.05 39.49 21.54
N TYR A 172 -34.89 39.67 20.51
CA TYR A 172 -34.97 38.76 19.37
C TYR A 172 -33.69 38.78 18.54
N GLN A 173 -33.15 39.95 18.22
CA GLN A 173 -31.89 40.09 17.48
C GLN A 173 -30.72 39.43 18.21
N ARG A 174 -30.57 39.68 19.53
CA ARG A 174 -29.55 39.00 20.35
C ARG A 174 -29.69 37.48 20.33
N LYS A 175 -30.93 36.98 20.35
CA LYS A 175 -31.17 35.53 20.26
C LYS A 175 -30.76 35.00 18.89
N VAL A 176 -31.12 35.69 17.80
CA VAL A 176 -30.73 35.31 16.44
C VAL A 176 -29.21 35.29 16.28
N GLU A 177 -28.50 36.28 16.81
CA GLU A 177 -27.03 36.32 16.80
C GLU A 177 -26.42 35.13 17.55
N LEU A 178 -26.92 34.82 18.75
CA LEU A 178 -26.47 33.67 19.54
C LEU A 178 -26.74 32.34 18.83
N ASP A 179 -27.93 32.18 18.24
CA ASP A 179 -28.29 30.97 17.50
C ASP A 179 -27.43 30.83 16.23
N ARG A 180 -27.09 31.95 15.57
CA ARG A 180 -26.16 31.99 14.43
C ARG A 180 -24.73 31.59 14.84
N GLN A 181 -24.23 32.12 15.95
CA GLN A 181 -22.91 31.74 16.49
C GLN A 181 -22.84 30.24 16.78
N ARG A 182 -23.87 29.69 17.44
CA ARG A 182 -23.96 28.25 17.72
C ARG A 182 -24.00 27.40 16.46
N LEU A 183 -24.65 27.88 15.41
CA LEU A 183 -24.70 27.19 14.12
C LEU A 183 -23.31 27.13 13.47
N TYR A 184 -22.57 28.24 13.45
CA TYR A 184 -21.20 28.24 12.94
C TYR A 184 -20.27 27.37 13.79
N GLU A 185 -20.35 27.45 15.12
CA GLU A 185 -19.58 26.56 16.00
C GLU A 185 -19.88 25.08 15.75
N LYS A 186 -21.12 24.75 15.42
CA LYS A 186 -21.52 23.38 15.04
C LYS A 186 -20.85 22.98 13.72
N HIS A 187 -20.89 23.85 12.71
CA HIS A 187 -20.28 23.62 11.41
C HIS A 187 -18.76 23.44 11.51
N ASP A 188 -18.08 24.29 12.30
CA ASP A 188 -16.64 24.17 12.56
C ASP A 188 -16.30 22.84 13.21
N ARG A 189 -17.09 22.39 14.19
CA ARG A 189 -16.89 21.08 14.83
C ARG A 189 -17.09 19.92 13.86
N GLU A 190 -18.10 20.00 12.99
CA GLU A 190 -18.35 18.97 11.97
C GLU A 190 -17.20 18.89 10.97
N ILE A 191 -16.66 20.03 10.54
CA ILE A 191 -15.46 20.11 9.68
C ILE A 191 -14.27 19.46 10.39
N MET A 192 -13.98 19.85 11.64
CA MET A 192 -12.86 19.26 12.40
C MET A 192 -12.99 17.74 12.56
N LEU A 193 -14.20 17.25 12.83
CA LEU A 193 -14.45 15.81 12.94
C LEU A 193 -14.26 15.09 11.61
N LEU A 194 -14.66 15.70 10.50
CA LEU A 194 -14.46 15.15 9.16
C LEU A 194 -12.97 15.12 8.79
N GLU A 195 -12.24 16.20 9.04
CA GLU A 195 -10.79 16.28 8.85
C GLU A 195 -10.05 15.22 9.66
N GLN A 196 -10.39 15.07 10.94
CA GLN A 196 -9.79 14.05 11.80
C GLN A 196 -10.06 12.63 11.27
N LYS A 197 -11.30 12.34 10.85
CA LYS A 197 -11.65 11.04 10.26
C LYS A 197 -10.88 10.79 8.96
N ASN A 198 -10.77 11.79 8.09
CA ASN A 198 -10.04 11.69 6.84
C ASN A 198 -8.54 11.49 7.08
N TYR A 199 -7.96 12.19 8.05
CA TYR A 199 -6.58 12.00 8.46
C TYR A 199 -6.31 10.56 8.93
N VAL A 200 -7.17 10.01 9.79
CA VAL A 200 -7.04 8.61 10.26
C VAL A 200 -7.12 7.64 9.08
N LYS A 201 -8.07 7.82 8.16
CA LYS A 201 -8.17 6.99 6.95
C LYS A 201 -6.89 7.03 6.12
N PHE A 202 -6.30 8.22 5.93
CA PHE A 202 -5.02 8.35 5.23
C PHE A 202 -3.90 7.60 5.98
N CYS A 203 -3.77 7.77 7.29
CA CYS A 203 -2.75 7.07 8.07
C CYS A 203 -2.89 5.55 7.96
N GLU A 204 -4.11 5.01 8.08
CA GLU A 204 -4.39 3.58 7.93
C GLU A 204 -4.07 3.08 6.53
N PHE A 205 -4.46 3.84 5.49
CA PHE A 205 -4.14 3.54 4.10
C PHE A 205 -2.63 3.44 3.86
N TRP A 206 -1.88 4.45 4.30
CA TRP A 206 -0.42 4.50 4.14
C TRP A 206 0.29 3.40 4.93
N ALA A 207 -0.20 3.09 6.14
CA ALA A 207 0.32 1.98 6.93
C ALA A 207 0.09 0.63 6.23
N ALA A 208 -1.10 0.41 5.69
CA ALA A 208 -1.44 -0.80 4.94
C ALA A 208 -0.60 -0.94 3.66
N ARG A 209 -0.46 0.13 2.88
CA ARG A 209 0.40 0.19 1.70
C ARG A 209 1.84 -0.17 2.02
N ASN A 210 2.42 0.49 3.04
CA ASN A 210 3.81 0.26 3.43
C ASN A 210 4.04 -1.18 3.92
N LYS A 211 3.07 -1.75 4.64
CA LYS A 211 3.11 -3.15 5.06
C LYS A 211 3.07 -4.10 3.85
N ALA A 212 2.17 -3.88 2.90
CA ALA A 212 2.05 -4.70 1.69
C ALA A 212 3.35 -4.66 0.85
N LEU A 213 3.88 -3.46 0.58
CA LEU A 213 5.15 -3.29 -0.13
C LEU A 213 6.33 -3.90 0.66
N GLY A 214 6.32 -3.78 1.98
CA GLY A 214 7.30 -4.42 2.87
C GLY A 214 7.30 -5.95 2.74
N VAL A 215 6.13 -6.58 2.68
CA VAL A 215 5.99 -8.02 2.47
C VAL A 215 6.56 -8.45 1.11
N ILE A 216 6.29 -7.71 0.04
CA ILE A 216 6.83 -8.01 -1.30
C ILE A 216 8.35 -7.90 -1.30
N ARG A 217 8.90 -6.83 -0.71
CA ARG A 217 10.36 -6.64 -0.60
C ARG A 217 11.01 -7.75 0.22
N GLN A 218 10.40 -8.15 1.34
CA GLN A 218 10.93 -9.25 2.15
C GLN A 218 10.88 -10.59 1.41
N ARG A 219 9.79 -10.85 0.68
CA ARG A 219 9.69 -12.02 -0.19
C ARG A 219 10.79 -12.03 -1.24
N GLY A 220 11.08 -10.89 -1.87
CA GLY A 220 12.20 -10.74 -2.80
C GLY A 220 13.54 -11.12 -2.17
N LYS A 221 13.84 -10.59 -0.97
CA LYS A 221 15.06 -10.93 -0.21
C LYS A 221 15.17 -12.44 0.07
N ASN A 222 14.08 -13.07 0.50
CA ASN A 222 14.07 -14.51 0.77
C ASN A 222 14.34 -15.32 -0.50
N LEU A 223 13.71 -14.96 -1.63
CA LEU A 223 13.96 -15.63 -2.91
C LEU A 223 15.40 -15.45 -3.41
N ALA A 224 16.01 -14.29 -3.17
CA ALA A 224 17.42 -14.06 -3.49
C ALA A 224 18.34 -14.94 -2.63
N GLN A 225 18.06 -15.07 -1.34
CA GLN A 225 18.80 -15.94 -0.44
C GLN A 225 18.66 -17.43 -0.82
N ASP A 226 17.47 -17.85 -1.24
CA ASP A 226 17.21 -19.21 -1.73
C ASP A 226 17.98 -19.50 -3.02
N LEU A 227 18.04 -18.51 -3.94
CA LEU A 227 18.80 -18.59 -5.18
C LEU A 227 20.31 -18.68 -4.91
N ASP A 228 20.85 -17.85 -4.03
CA ASP A 228 22.28 -17.89 -3.67
C ASP A 228 22.64 -19.21 -3.00
N SER A 229 21.76 -19.74 -2.14
CA SER A 229 21.89 -21.08 -1.55
C SER A 229 21.92 -22.18 -2.62
N ALA A 230 21.06 -22.06 -3.64
CA ALA A 230 21.02 -22.96 -4.80
C ALA A 230 22.34 -22.96 -5.57
N HIS A 231 22.80 -21.77 -5.94
CA HIS A 231 24.02 -21.57 -6.74
C HIS A 231 25.26 -22.10 -6.01
N ARG A 232 25.34 -21.91 -4.68
CA ARG A 232 26.43 -22.48 -3.85
C ARG A 232 26.42 -24.01 -3.86
N ALA A 233 25.24 -24.64 -3.76
CA ALA A 233 25.12 -26.09 -3.80
C ALA A 233 25.54 -26.66 -5.18
N GLU A 234 25.20 -25.97 -6.27
CA GLU A 234 25.59 -26.35 -7.62
C GLU A 234 27.10 -26.19 -7.87
N TYR A 235 27.71 -25.14 -7.34
CA TYR A 235 29.17 -24.97 -7.38
C TYR A 235 29.90 -26.12 -6.68
N ILE A 236 29.42 -26.55 -5.50
CA ILE A 236 29.96 -27.71 -4.78
C ILE A 236 29.83 -28.96 -5.64
N ASN A 237 28.67 -29.17 -6.29
CA ASN A 237 28.47 -30.30 -7.19
C ASN A 237 29.40 -30.28 -8.41
N LEU A 238 29.64 -29.11 -9.03
CA LEU A 238 30.57 -28.97 -10.15
C LEU A 238 32.00 -29.35 -9.76
N ARG A 239 32.45 -28.90 -8.59
CA ARG A 239 33.78 -29.26 -8.06
C ARG A 239 33.91 -30.78 -7.86
N LEU A 240 32.83 -31.46 -7.48
CA LEU A 240 32.83 -32.92 -7.28
C LEU A 240 32.84 -33.72 -8.59
N ARG A 241 32.37 -33.17 -9.72
CA ARG A 241 32.30 -33.91 -11.01
C ARG A 241 33.67 -34.20 -11.63
N CYS A 242 34.69 -33.40 -11.32
CA CYS A 242 36.02 -33.51 -11.93
C CYS A 242 37.09 -34.12 -11.00
N VAL A 243 36.70 -34.62 -9.83
CA VAL A 243 37.60 -35.29 -8.88
C VAL A 243 37.49 -36.80 -9.07
N ASP A 244 38.62 -37.52 -9.02
CA ASP A 244 38.65 -38.96 -9.24
C ASP A 244 37.73 -39.72 -8.27
N ARG A 245 37.12 -40.80 -8.80
CA ARG A 245 36.12 -41.68 -8.18
C ARG A 245 36.50 -42.12 -6.75
N ASP A 246 37.80 -42.26 -6.49
CA ASP A 246 38.35 -42.76 -5.21
C ASP A 246 38.40 -41.69 -4.11
N ALA A 247 38.46 -40.40 -4.45
CA ALA A 247 38.39 -39.33 -3.45
C ALA A 247 36.94 -38.97 -3.04
N VAL A 248 35.96 -39.33 -3.88
CA VAL A 248 34.53 -39.06 -3.65
C VAL A 248 33.86 -40.20 -2.87
N SER A 249 34.31 -41.45 -3.03
CA SER A 249 33.75 -42.63 -2.36
C SER A 249 33.91 -42.63 -0.83
N HIS A 250 34.90 -41.89 -0.29
CA HIS A 250 35.14 -41.80 1.15
C HIS A 250 34.40 -40.66 1.87
N ARG A 251 33.70 -39.76 1.15
CA ARG A 251 32.94 -38.67 1.78
C ARG A 251 31.48 -39.09 1.95
N LYS A 252 31.18 -39.67 3.12
CA LYS A 252 29.80 -39.94 3.57
C LYS A 252 28.92 -38.69 3.41
N SER A 253 27.82 -38.87 2.69
CA SER A 253 26.55 -38.13 2.83
C SER A 253 26.62 -36.60 2.85
N TYR A 254 26.66 -35.98 1.67
CA TYR A 254 25.92 -34.74 1.45
C TYR A 254 24.68 -35.07 0.63
N ALA A 255 23.62 -35.50 1.32
CA ALA A 255 22.26 -35.45 0.79
C ALA A 255 21.85 -33.97 0.70
N ALA A 256 22.47 -33.22 -0.21
CA ALA A 256 22.02 -31.87 -0.52
C ALA A 256 20.73 -32.02 -1.33
N GLN A 257 19.60 -31.68 -0.71
CA GLN A 257 18.38 -31.35 -1.43
C GLN A 257 18.77 -30.42 -2.57
N SER A 258 18.57 -30.85 -3.82
CA SER A 258 18.78 -29.98 -4.97
C SER A 258 17.81 -28.82 -4.82
N SER A 259 18.33 -27.61 -4.68
CA SER A 259 17.49 -26.43 -4.73
C SER A 259 16.80 -26.39 -6.09
N THR A 260 15.48 -26.50 -6.07
CA THR A 260 14.61 -26.46 -7.26
C THR A 260 14.29 -25.03 -7.69
N PHE A 261 14.91 -24.02 -7.07
CA PHE A 261 14.59 -22.63 -7.35
C PHE A 261 15.13 -22.20 -8.72
N ARG A 262 14.22 -21.75 -9.60
CA ARG A 262 14.54 -21.25 -10.94
C ARG A 262 13.92 -19.87 -11.12
N GLY A 263 14.75 -18.82 -11.10
CA GLY A 263 14.29 -17.42 -11.26
C GLY A 263 13.42 -17.18 -12.49
N SER A 264 13.66 -17.92 -13.59
CA SER A 264 12.83 -17.87 -14.80
C SER A 264 11.38 -18.33 -14.60
N THR A 265 11.12 -19.25 -13.67
CA THR A 265 9.74 -19.68 -13.35
C THR A 265 8.99 -18.61 -12.58
N PHE A 266 9.69 -17.92 -11.65
CA PHE A 266 9.15 -16.79 -10.92
C PHE A 266 8.83 -15.62 -11.85
N LEU A 267 9.76 -15.24 -12.73
CA LEU A 267 9.53 -14.20 -13.75
C LEU A 267 8.31 -14.52 -14.64
N LYS A 268 8.22 -15.74 -15.17
CA LYS A 268 7.06 -16.18 -15.96
C LYS A 268 5.76 -16.10 -15.16
N SER A 269 5.78 -16.44 -13.87
CA SER A 269 4.60 -16.34 -13.02
C SER A 269 4.15 -14.89 -12.82
N MET A 270 5.09 -13.94 -12.66
CA MET A 270 4.79 -12.52 -12.53
C MET A 270 4.26 -11.92 -13.83
N GLN A 271 4.89 -12.26 -14.97
CA GLN A 271 4.41 -11.83 -16.28
C GLN A 271 2.99 -12.33 -16.57
N ARG A 272 2.65 -13.56 -16.20
CA ARG A 272 1.27 -14.09 -16.32
C ARG A 272 0.28 -13.34 -15.45
N LYS A 273 0.66 -12.98 -14.22
CA LYS A 273 -0.19 -12.18 -13.33
C LYS A 273 -0.48 -10.79 -13.91
N ILE A 274 0.50 -10.15 -14.53
CA ILE A 274 0.33 -8.86 -15.21
C ILE A 274 -0.63 -9.01 -16.40
N GLN A 275 -0.45 -10.04 -17.24
CA GLN A 275 -1.34 -10.29 -18.38
C GLN A 275 -2.79 -10.59 -17.95
N ALA A 276 -2.98 -11.23 -16.79
CA ALA A 276 -4.29 -11.48 -16.23
C ALA A 276 -4.93 -10.22 -15.62
N ALA A 277 -4.13 -9.30 -15.07
CA ALA A 277 -4.62 -8.04 -14.48
C ALA A 277 -4.90 -6.94 -15.52
N GLY A 278 -4.44 -7.10 -16.77
CA GLY A 278 -4.68 -6.18 -17.88
C GLY A 278 -5.89 -6.51 -18.75
N LYS A 279 -6.73 -7.48 -18.35
CA LYS A 279 -8.03 -7.80 -18.96
C LYS A 279 -9.14 -7.41 -17.99
#